data_AF-A0A2T4WF83-F1
#
_entry.id   AF-A0A2T4WF83-F1
#
_cell.length_a   1.000
_cell.length_b   1.000
_cell.length_c   1.000
_cell.angle_alpha   90.00
_cell.angle_beta   90.00
_cell.angle_gamma   90.00
#
_symmetry.space_group_name_H-M   'P 1'
#
loop_
_entity.id
_entity.type
_entity.pdbx_description
1 polymer ?
#
loop_
_entity_poly.entity_id
_entity_poly.type
_entity_poly.pdbx_seq_one_letter_code
_entity_poly.pdbx_strand_id
1 'polypeptide(L)'
;TFFNTKKEAYETITLEETTLNVTGEALNEASTTDAGSTPKVQREVSSIDNDIRYLQEVDENKTQSKRPLLWLWVVFGAVVLGWLLQLVSFHPKIKSPEAVRAAVKKDINAAWKTNDPEAVDQMLNALEGALVQRGIAKEHISLSTLKEVLGPEVGGRTNELIERLQLALYAPNTTGSNEEWLNEFNALWEQL
;
A
#
# COMPACT_ATOMS: atom_id res chain seq x y z
N THR A 1 -12.57 33.37 -3.00
CA THR A 1 -13.47 32.56 -3.85
C THR A 1 -13.16 31.10 -3.64
N PHE A 2 -14.18 30.24 -3.53
CA PHE A 2 -14.05 28.80 -3.34
C PHE A 2 -15.00 28.05 -4.30
N PHE A 3 -14.67 26.81 -4.67
CA PHE A 3 -15.54 25.99 -5.51
C PHE A 3 -16.54 25.22 -4.63
N ASN A 4 -17.84 25.46 -4.82
CA ASN A 4 -18.89 24.82 -4.06
C ASN A 4 -19.29 23.49 -4.73
N THR A 5 -18.87 22.36 -4.17
CA THR A 5 -19.09 21.02 -4.73
C THR A 5 -20.56 20.60 -4.81
N LYS A 6 -21.46 21.25 -4.08
CA LYS A 6 -22.90 20.97 -4.14
C LYS A 6 -23.62 21.73 -5.26
N LYS A 7 -23.06 22.86 -5.70
CA LYS A 7 -23.63 23.72 -6.74
C LYS A 7 -22.83 23.72 -8.04
N GLU A 8 -21.70 23.00 -8.05
CA GLU A 8 -20.76 22.90 -9.17
C GLU A 8 -20.32 24.27 -9.74
N ALA A 9 -20.22 25.28 -8.87
CA ALA A 9 -19.91 26.65 -9.26
C ALA A 9 -18.96 27.33 -8.26
N TYR A 10 -18.21 28.32 -8.73
CA TYR A 10 -17.34 29.16 -7.90
C TYR A 10 -18.16 30.25 -7.18
N GLU A 11 -18.02 30.34 -5.86
CA GLU A 11 -18.64 31.36 -5.02
C GLU A 11 -17.58 32.22 -4.32
N THR A 12 -17.86 33.51 -4.15
CA THR A 12 -16.97 34.46 -3.45
C THR A 12 -17.63 34.87 -2.13
N ILE A 13 -16.90 34.69 -1.02
CA ILE A 13 -17.29 35.23 0.29
C ILE A 13 -16.66 36.62 0.40
N THR A 14 -17.48 37.64 0.59
CA THR A 14 -17.05 38.99 0.92
C THR A 14 -17.28 39.20 2.41
N LEU A 15 -16.22 39.48 3.17
CA LEU A 15 -16.31 39.86 4.58
C LEU A 15 -16.43 41.39 4.66
N GLU A 16 -17.34 41.90 5.49
CA GLU A 16 -17.42 43.34 5.75
C GLU A 16 -16.27 43.79 6.67
N GLU A 17 -15.68 44.94 6.35
CA GLU A 17 -14.55 45.52 7.07
C GLU A 17 -15.02 45.99 8.47
N THR A 18 -14.55 45.33 9.52
CA THR A 18 -14.91 45.71 10.90
C THR A 18 -13.96 46.79 11.40
N THR A 19 -14.41 48.05 11.43
CA THR A 19 -13.62 49.18 11.95
C THR A 19 -13.71 49.24 13.48
N LEU A 20 -12.57 49.21 14.17
CA LEU A 20 -12.47 49.44 15.62
C LEU A 20 -12.21 50.92 15.89
N ASN A 21 -13.09 51.57 16.66
CA ASN A 21 -12.94 52.98 17.04
C ASN A 21 -12.26 53.08 18.42
N VAL A 22 -11.02 53.57 18.45
CA VAL A 22 -10.27 53.81 19.69
C VAL A 22 -10.57 55.22 20.18
N THR A 23 -11.25 55.33 21.32
CA THR A 23 -11.50 56.63 21.98
C THR A 23 -10.44 56.83 23.04
N GLY A 24 -9.38 57.58 22.71
CA GLY A 24 -8.36 58.03 23.67
C GLY A 24 -8.49 59.54 23.85
N GLU A 25 -8.80 59.99 25.06
CA GLU A 25 -8.79 61.41 25.41
C GLU A 25 -7.33 61.89 25.51
N ALA A 26 -7.06 63.06 24.94
CA ALA A 26 -5.74 63.54 24.56
C ALA A 26 -4.73 63.63 25.72
N LEU A 27 -3.47 63.29 25.38
CA LEU A 27 -2.25 63.40 26.18
C LEU A 27 -2.09 64.79 26.82
N ASN A 28 -1.86 64.82 28.13
CA ASN A 28 -1.16 65.93 28.78
C ASN A 28 0.16 65.38 29.35
N GLU A 29 1.27 65.74 28.71
CA GLU A 29 2.62 65.58 29.25
C GLU A 29 2.81 66.54 30.43
N ALA A 30 3.36 66.06 31.56
CA ALA A 30 4.52 66.66 32.23
C ALA A 30 4.80 66.07 33.63
N SER A 31 6.07 65.73 33.82
CA SER A 31 6.90 65.96 35.02
C SER A 31 6.77 65.08 36.27
N THR A 32 7.92 64.49 36.61
CA THR A 32 8.31 63.99 37.93
C THR A 32 8.32 65.10 38.98
N THR A 33 7.74 64.89 40.17
CA THR A 33 8.29 65.30 41.49
C THR A 33 7.48 64.63 42.62
N ASP A 34 8.22 64.17 43.62
CA ASP A 34 7.86 63.50 44.87
C ASP A 34 6.92 64.28 45.80
N ALA A 35 6.14 63.55 46.61
CA ALA A 35 5.67 63.85 47.99
C ALA A 35 4.21 63.43 48.24
N GLY A 36 4.01 62.36 49.02
CA GLY A 36 2.69 62.02 49.58
C GLY A 36 2.45 60.53 49.79
N SER A 37 3.11 59.96 50.79
CA SER A 37 2.99 58.59 51.30
C SER A 37 1.56 57.99 51.29
N THR A 38 1.38 56.89 50.54
CA THR A 38 0.81 55.60 51.02
C THR A 38 1.36 54.46 50.15
N PRO A 39 1.51 53.24 50.68
CA PRO A 39 2.69 52.42 50.40
C PRO A 39 2.65 51.82 49.00
N LYS A 40 3.73 52.02 48.26
CA LYS A 40 4.08 51.18 47.13
C LYS A 40 4.28 49.78 47.69
N VAL A 41 3.27 48.92 47.61
CA VAL A 41 3.41 47.49 47.92
C VAL A 41 4.26 46.88 46.83
N GLN A 42 5.57 47.08 46.92
CA GLN A 42 6.54 46.24 46.23
C GLN A 42 6.58 44.94 47.02
N ARG A 43 5.83 43.94 46.56
CA ARG A 43 6.09 42.57 46.97
C ARG A 43 7.39 42.17 46.29
N GLU A 44 8.45 41.97 47.08
CA GLU A 44 9.62 41.25 46.60
C GLU A 44 9.15 39.84 46.21
N VAL A 45 9.02 39.60 44.91
CA VAL A 45 8.83 38.26 44.36
C VAL A 45 10.22 37.81 43.91
N SER A 46 10.85 36.93 44.70
CA SER A 46 12.26 36.56 44.53
C SER A 46 12.52 35.60 43.34
N SER A 47 11.56 35.41 42.44
CA SER A 47 11.71 34.67 41.19
C SER A 47 10.54 34.96 40.23
N ILE A 48 10.82 35.02 38.93
CA ILE A 48 9.85 35.24 37.82
C ILE A 48 8.80 34.11 37.71
N ASP A 49 8.97 33.02 38.46
CA ASP A 49 8.26 31.76 38.22
C ASP A 49 6.96 31.60 39.04
N ASN A 50 6.47 32.66 39.69
CA ASN A 50 5.37 32.56 40.66
C ASN A 50 4.13 33.43 40.37
N ASP A 51 3.90 33.83 39.13
CA ASP A 51 2.84 34.80 38.80
C ASP A 51 2.01 34.46 37.55
N ILE A 52 1.28 33.34 37.57
CA ILE A 52 0.09 33.15 36.71
C ILE A 52 -0.93 32.11 37.21
N ARG A 53 -0.69 31.39 38.32
CA ARG A 53 -1.57 30.26 38.74
C ARG A 53 -2.97 30.67 39.22
N TYR A 54 -3.23 31.94 39.48
CA TYR A 54 -4.53 32.45 39.92
C TYR A 54 -5.35 33.07 38.78
N LEU A 55 -4.81 33.15 37.56
CA LEU A 55 -5.54 33.59 36.37
C LEU A 55 -6.08 32.43 35.54
N GLN A 56 -5.81 31.19 35.95
CA GLN A 56 -6.49 30.04 35.38
C GLN A 56 -7.77 29.80 36.18
N GLU A 57 -8.85 30.45 35.76
CA GLU A 57 -10.20 29.97 36.04
C GLU A 57 -10.31 28.56 35.41
N VAL A 58 -9.83 27.56 36.16
CA VAL A 58 -10.10 26.17 35.84
C VAL A 58 -11.54 25.95 36.27
N ASP A 59 -12.42 25.80 35.29
CA ASP A 59 -13.74 25.23 35.45
C ASP A 59 -13.60 23.83 36.08
N GLU A 60 -13.61 23.74 37.42
CA GLU A 60 -13.41 22.53 38.22
C GLU A 60 -14.60 21.55 38.17
N ASN A 61 -15.41 21.58 37.11
CA ASN A 61 -16.60 20.73 36.96
C ASN A 61 -16.47 19.63 35.88
N LYS A 62 -15.27 19.35 35.37
CA LYS A 62 -15.03 18.12 34.59
C LYS A 62 -14.32 17.07 35.42
N THR A 63 -15.15 16.45 36.26
CA THR A 63 -15.14 15.03 36.64
C THR A 63 -13.87 14.30 36.24
N GLN A 64 -13.02 14.08 37.24
CA GLN A 64 -11.91 13.15 37.23
C GLN A 64 -12.44 11.73 36.92
N SER A 65 -12.62 11.45 35.63
CA SER A 65 -13.11 10.19 35.11
C SER A 65 -12.00 9.14 35.32
N LYS A 66 -12.15 8.35 36.38
CA LYS A 66 -11.44 7.08 36.60
C LYS A 66 -11.79 6.09 35.46
N ARG A 67 -11.29 6.33 34.26
CA ARG A 67 -11.39 5.40 33.12
C ARG A 67 -10.16 5.30 32.19
N PRO A 68 -8.89 5.36 32.67
CA PRO A 68 -7.78 5.01 31.79
C PRO A 68 -7.53 3.49 31.70
N LEU A 69 -7.97 2.68 32.67
CA LEU A 69 -7.53 1.27 32.77
C LEU A 69 -8.35 0.29 31.89
N LEU A 70 -9.64 0.54 31.69
CA LEU A 70 -10.52 -0.34 30.90
C LEU A 70 -10.20 -0.29 29.40
N TRP A 71 -9.82 0.89 28.89
CA TRP A 71 -9.46 1.03 27.47
C TRP A 71 -8.16 0.29 27.14
N LEU A 72 -7.22 0.22 28.10
CA LEU A 72 -5.99 -0.57 27.94
C LEU A 72 -6.30 -2.05 27.72
N TRP A 73 -7.30 -2.61 28.42
CA TRP A 73 -7.75 -3.99 28.23
C TRP A 73 -8.43 -4.21 26.88
N VAL A 74 -9.16 -3.23 26.36
CA VAL A 74 -9.76 -3.28 25.02
C VAL A 74 -8.66 -3.29 23.95
N VAL A 75 -7.65 -2.43 24.08
CA VAL A 75 -6.50 -2.40 23.16
C VAL A 75 -5.71 -3.70 23.23
N PHE A 76 -5.43 -4.20 24.44
CA PHE A 76 -4.72 -5.46 24.63
C PHE A 76 -5.51 -6.64 24.05
N GLY A 77 -6.82 -6.68 24.27
CA GLY A 77 -7.72 -7.66 23.66
C GLY A 77 -7.72 -7.61 22.13
N ALA A 78 -7.72 -6.41 21.54
CA ALA A 78 -7.65 -6.23 20.09
C ALA A 78 -6.31 -6.71 19.50
N VAL A 79 -5.19 -6.42 20.19
CA VAL A 79 -3.85 -6.88 19.78
C VAL A 79 -3.76 -8.41 19.86
N VAL A 80 -4.23 -9.01 20.96
CA VAL A 80 -4.25 -10.48 21.13
C VAL A 80 -5.16 -11.14 20.10
N LEU A 81 -6.33 -10.55 19.81
CA LEU A 81 -7.25 -11.06 18.80
C LEU A 81 -6.66 -10.97 17.38
N GLY A 82 -5.99 -9.86 17.05
CA GLY A 82 -5.24 -9.71 15.80
C GLY A 82 -4.12 -10.75 15.67
N TRP A 83 -3.40 -11.02 16.76
CA TRP A 83 -2.40 -12.09 16.82
C TRP A 83 -3.01 -13.49 16.67
N LEU A 84 -4.16 -13.76 17.30
CA LEU A 84 -4.86 -15.04 17.16
C LEU A 84 -5.42 -15.26 15.76
N LEU A 85 -5.85 -14.19 15.07
CA LEU A 85 -6.24 -14.26 13.66
C LEU A 85 -5.06 -14.64 12.76
N GLN A 86 -3.83 -14.28 13.13
CA GLN A 86 -2.62 -14.74 12.44
C GLN A 86 -2.32 -16.22 12.69
N LEU A 87 -2.78 -16.82 13.81
CA LEU A 87 -2.72 -18.27 14.05
C LEU A 87 -3.80 -19.05 13.29
N VAL A 88 -4.86 -18.40 12.82
CA VAL A 88 -5.69 -18.93 11.72
C VAL A 88 -4.90 -18.76 10.43
N SER A 89 -3.70 -19.31 10.40
CA SER A 89 -3.00 -19.68 9.19
C SER A 89 -3.97 -20.61 8.46
N PHE A 90 -4.72 -20.04 7.52
CA PHE A 90 -5.27 -20.76 6.40
C PHE A 90 -4.10 -21.58 5.87
N HIS A 91 -4.00 -22.84 6.27
CA HIS A 91 -3.06 -23.75 5.64
C HIS A 91 -3.65 -23.88 4.24
N PRO A 92 -3.07 -23.23 3.20
CA PRO A 92 -3.51 -23.53 1.86
C PRO A 92 -3.35 -25.03 1.75
N LYS A 93 -4.44 -25.76 1.47
CA LYS A 93 -4.36 -27.19 1.20
C LYS A 93 -3.20 -27.35 0.25
N ILE A 94 -2.14 -28.04 0.68
CA ILE A 94 -0.97 -28.29 -0.15
C ILE A 94 -1.53 -29.06 -1.34
N LYS A 95 -1.76 -28.33 -2.44
CA LYS A 95 -2.31 -28.92 -3.66
C LYS A 95 -1.28 -29.95 -4.10
N SER A 96 -1.72 -31.15 -4.47
CA SER A 96 -0.77 -32.12 -5.00
C SER A 96 -0.06 -31.49 -6.20
N PRO A 97 1.22 -31.84 -6.47
CA PRO A 97 1.94 -31.34 -7.63
C PRO A 97 1.15 -31.54 -8.94
N GLU A 98 0.42 -32.64 -9.04
CA GLU A 98 -0.48 -32.95 -10.16
C GLU A 98 -1.65 -31.95 -10.26
N ALA A 99 -2.28 -31.59 -9.14
CA ALA A 99 -3.35 -30.60 -9.13
C ALA A 99 -2.86 -29.19 -9.50
N VAL A 100 -1.61 -28.85 -9.14
CA VAL A 100 -0.97 -27.60 -9.58
C VAL A 100 -0.72 -27.63 -11.09
N ARG A 101 -0.18 -28.74 -11.62
CA ARG A 101 0.06 -28.90 -13.07
C ARG A 101 -1.23 -28.86 -13.89
N ALA A 102 -2.30 -29.49 -13.40
CA ALA A 102 -3.61 -29.45 -14.05
C ALA A 102 -4.22 -28.03 -14.03
N ALA A 103 -4.03 -27.28 -12.93
CA ALA A 103 -4.47 -25.89 -12.85
C ALA A 103 -3.71 -25.00 -13.85
N VAL A 104 -2.38 -25.10 -13.91
CA VAL A 104 -1.55 -24.34 -14.87
C VAL A 104 -1.98 -24.64 -16.31
N LYS A 105 -2.15 -25.92 -16.67
CA LYS A 105 -2.63 -26.32 -17.99
C LYS A 105 -4.00 -25.70 -18.30
N LYS A 106 -4.91 -25.70 -17.33
CA LYS A 106 -6.25 -25.12 -17.49
C LYS A 106 -6.18 -23.60 -17.72
N ASP A 107 -5.36 -22.90 -16.95
CA ASP A 107 -5.23 -21.44 -17.02
C ASP A 107 -4.65 -21.00 -18.37
N ILE A 108 -3.62 -21.70 -18.86
CA ILE A 108 -3.07 -21.47 -20.20
C ILE A 108 -4.14 -21.71 -21.27
N ASN A 109 -4.83 -22.85 -21.23
CA ASN A 109 -5.89 -23.13 -22.20
C ASN A 109 -7.01 -22.06 -22.18
N ALA A 110 -7.29 -21.45 -21.03
CA ALA A 110 -8.26 -20.37 -20.92
C ALA A 110 -7.72 -19.04 -21.52
N ALA A 111 -6.47 -18.69 -21.22
CA ALA A 111 -5.80 -17.50 -21.76
C ALA A 111 -5.77 -17.54 -23.29
N TRP A 112 -5.41 -18.68 -23.87
CA TRP A 112 -5.37 -18.86 -25.32
C TRP A 112 -6.76 -18.83 -25.98
N LYS A 113 -7.78 -19.40 -25.33
CA LYS A 113 -9.18 -19.33 -25.82
C LYS A 113 -9.75 -17.92 -25.81
N THR A 114 -9.30 -17.09 -24.88
CA THR A 114 -9.77 -15.71 -24.74
C THR A 114 -8.90 -14.71 -25.51
N ASN A 115 -7.87 -15.18 -26.24
CA ASN A 115 -6.86 -14.34 -26.88
C ASN A 115 -6.28 -13.31 -25.90
N ASP A 116 -5.99 -13.74 -24.67
CA ASP A 116 -5.34 -12.92 -23.66
C ASP A 116 -3.99 -12.40 -24.21
N PRO A 117 -3.72 -11.08 -24.16
CA PRO A 117 -2.42 -10.53 -24.56
C PRO A 117 -1.24 -11.15 -23.82
N GLU A 118 -1.44 -11.68 -22.61
CA GLU A 118 -0.40 -12.32 -21.80
C GLU A 118 -0.30 -13.85 -22.04
N ALA A 119 -1.13 -14.43 -22.90
CA ALA A 119 -1.20 -15.89 -23.11
C ALA A 119 0.15 -16.52 -23.51
N VAL A 120 0.94 -15.78 -24.30
CA VAL A 120 2.28 -16.20 -24.73
C VAL A 120 3.26 -16.22 -23.55
N ASP A 121 3.28 -15.14 -22.76
CA ASP A 121 4.17 -15.02 -21.60
C ASP A 121 3.82 -16.06 -20.53
N GLN A 122 2.53 -16.25 -20.26
CA GLN A 122 2.05 -17.27 -19.32
C GLN A 122 2.47 -18.69 -19.74
N MET A 123 2.39 -19.01 -21.04
CA MET A 123 2.81 -20.32 -21.55
C MET A 123 4.33 -20.51 -21.46
N LEU A 124 5.11 -19.49 -21.82
CA LEU A 124 6.56 -19.53 -21.72
C LEU A 124 7.01 -19.75 -20.26
N ASN A 125 6.46 -18.95 -19.34
CA ASN A 125 6.75 -19.05 -17.91
C ASN A 125 6.39 -20.42 -17.33
N ALA A 126 5.29 -21.02 -17.78
CA ALA A 126 4.89 -22.35 -17.35
C ALA A 126 5.87 -23.43 -17.84
N LEU A 127 6.31 -23.37 -19.11
CA LEU A 127 7.31 -24.28 -19.65
C LEU A 127 8.64 -24.16 -18.89
N GLU A 128 9.15 -22.95 -18.72
CA GLU A 128 10.37 -22.71 -17.94
C GLU A 128 10.24 -23.20 -16.49
N GLY A 129 9.10 -22.97 -15.85
CA GLY A 129 8.81 -23.46 -14.51
C GLY A 129 8.82 -25.00 -14.42
N ALA A 130 8.27 -25.69 -15.42
CA ALA A 130 8.33 -27.15 -15.49
C ALA A 130 9.75 -27.68 -15.70
N LEU A 131 10.56 -26.99 -16.52
CA LEU A 131 11.97 -27.32 -16.72
C LEU A 131 12.81 -27.12 -15.45
N VAL A 132 12.55 -26.06 -14.70
CA VAL A 132 13.17 -25.83 -13.39
C VAL A 132 12.81 -26.94 -12.39
N GLN A 133 11.56 -27.41 -12.38
CA GLN A 133 11.16 -28.55 -11.55
C GLN A 133 11.88 -29.86 -11.94
N ARG A 134 12.33 -29.97 -13.20
CA ARG A 134 13.15 -31.07 -13.72
C ARG A 134 14.66 -30.87 -13.46
N GLY A 135 15.06 -29.79 -12.80
CA GLY A 135 16.45 -29.50 -12.44
C GLY A 135 17.23 -28.67 -13.48
N ILE A 136 16.56 -28.12 -14.49
CA ILE A 136 17.18 -27.24 -15.47
C ILE A 136 17.03 -25.79 -15.00
N ALA A 137 18.12 -25.16 -14.58
CA ALA A 137 18.08 -23.74 -14.23
C ALA A 137 17.70 -22.89 -15.46
N LYS A 138 17.02 -21.76 -15.25
CA LYS A 138 16.50 -20.93 -16.34
C LYS A 138 17.60 -20.47 -17.32
N GLU A 139 18.74 -20.08 -16.77
CA GLU A 139 19.95 -19.68 -17.49
C GLU A 139 20.60 -20.80 -18.32
N HIS A 140 20.21 -22.05 -18.09
CA HIS A 140 20.74 -23.24 -18.76
C HIS A 140 19.71 -23.91 -19.67
N ILE A 141 18.59 -23.25 -19.95
CA ILE A 141 17.62 -23.72 -20.95
C ILE A 141 18.25 -23.53 -22.34
N SER A 142 18.89 -24.59 -22.81
CA SER A 142 19.51 -24.67 -24.14
C SER A 142 19.10 -25.98 -24.82
N LEU A 143 19.11 -26.00 -26.16
CA LEU A 143 18.83 -27.21 -26.94
C LEU A 143 19.64 -28.42 -26.47
N SER A 144 20.93 -28.22 -26.13
CA SER A 144 21.80 -29.30 -25.67
C SER A 144 21.33 -29.89 -24.33
N THR A 145 21.07 -29.03 -23.35
CA THR A 145 20.60 -29.42 -22.01
C THR A 145 19.20 -30.05 -22.07
N LEU A 146 18.31 -29.50 -22.90
CA LEU A 146 16.96 -30.04 -23.07
C LEU A 146 16.99 -31.44 -23.67
N LYS A 147 17.84 -31.68 -24.69
CA LYS A 147 17.99 -33.01 -25.28
C LYS A 147 18.62 -34.02 -24.33
N GLU A 148 19.51 -33.57 -23.46
CA GLU A 148 20.13 -34.41 -22.44
C GLU A 148 19.12 -34.85 -21.36
N VAL A 149 18.34 -33.91 -20.83
CA VAL A 149 17.44 -34.16 -19.69
C VAL A 149 16.10 -34.79 -20.13
N LEU A 150 15.55 -34.38 -21.27
CA LEU A 150 14.23 -34.82 -21.75
C LEU A 150 14.31 -35.85 -22.88
N GLY A 151 15.51 -36.12 -23.39
CA GLY A 151 15.71 -36.92 -24.60
C GLY A 151 15.62 -36.08 -25.89
N PRO A 152 16.16 -36.61 -27.00
CA PRO A 152 16.38 -35.84 -28.22
C PRO A 152 15.10 -35.31 -28.88
N GLU A 153 14.01 -36.07 -28.80
CA GLU A 153 12.71 -35.72 -29.39
C GLU A 153 11.98 -34.65 -28.57
N VAL A 154 11.70 -34.94 -27.29
CA VAL A 154 10.97 -34.02 -26.39
C VAL A 154 11.78 -32.75 -26.16
N GLY A 155 13.09 -32.87 -25.96
CA GLY A 155 13.98 -31.71 -25.77
C GLY A 155 14.05 -30.83 -27.02
N GLY A 156 14.08 -31.42 -28.21
CA GLY A 156 14.06 -30.68 -29.47
C GLY A 156 12.77 -29.89 -29.66
N ARG A 157 11.62 -30.54 -29.49
CA ARG A 157 10.30 -29.92 -29.61
C ARG A 157 10.05 -28.84 -28.56
N THR A 158 10.49 -29.08 -27.32
CA THR A 158 10.39 -28.09 -26.24
C THR A 158 11.22 -26.84 -26.54
N ASN A 159 12.45 -27.01 -27.05
CA ASN A 159 13.29 -25.89 -27.44
C ASN A 159 12.64 -25.07 -28.56
N GLU A 160 12.14 -25.74 -29.60
CA GLU A 160 11.50 -25.08 -30.73
C GLU A 160 10.24 -24.28 -30.31
N LEU A 161 9.43 -24.83 -29.40
CA LEU A 161 8.28 -24.11 -28.86
C LEU A 161 8.72 -22.88 -28.05
N ILE A 162 9.75 -23.00 -27.20
CA ILE A 162 10.29 -21.88 -26.42
C ILE A 162 10.80 -20.76 -27.33
N GLU A 163 11.57 -21.09 -28.37
CA GLU A 163 12.08 -20.10 -29.33
C GLU A 163 10.95 -19.37 -30.06
N ARG A 164 9.90 -20.10 -30.47
CA ARG A 164 8.72 -19.50 -31.11
C ARG A 164 7.99 -18.54 -30.16
N LEU A 165 7.80 -18.93 -28.90
CA LEU A 165 7.13 -18.08 -27.89
C LEU A 165 7.97 -16.84 -27.56
N GLN A 166 9.28 -16.98 -27.41
CA GLN A 166 10.20 -15.85 -27.20
C GLN A 166 10.18 -14.87 -28.39
N LEU A 167 10.16 -15.39 -29.61
CA LEU A 167 10.03 -14.57 -30.82
C LEU A 167 8.70 -13.83 -30.85
N ALA A 168 7.60 -14.46 -30.42
CA ALA A 168 6.28 -13.84 -30.34
C ALA A 168 6.23 -12.67 -29.34
N LEU A 169 6.91 -12.81 -28.19
CA LEU A 169 7.02 -11.72 -27.22
C LEU A 169 7.84 -10.53 -27.78
N TYR A 170 8.86 -10.82 -28.59
CA TYR A 170 9.68 -9.78 -29.22
C TYR A 170 8.99 -9.13 -30.44
N ALA A 171 8.24 -9.90 -31.22
CA ALA A 171 7.56 -9.47 -32.44
C ALA A 171 6.13 -10.05 -32.53
N PRO A 172 5.14 -9.40 -31.86
CA PRO A 172 3.77 -9.94 -31.72
C PRO A 172 2.99 -10.07 -33.04
N ASN A 173 3.35 -9.27 -34.04
CA ASN A 173 2.60 -9.15 -35.30
C ASN A 173 3.01 -10.21 -36.35
N THR A 174 3.97 -11.08 -36.04
CA THR A 174 4.59 -12.02 -36.99
C THR A 174 4.25 -13.49 -36.78
N THR A 175 3.40 -13.81 -35.81
CA THR A 175 3.38 -15.15 -35.23
C THR A 175 2.18 -16.02 -35.63
N GLY A 176 2.49 -17.29 -35.89
CA GLY A 176 1.62 -18.30 -36.50
C GLY A 176 0.41 -18.72 -35.65
N SER A 177 -0.32 -19.72 -36.14
CA SER A 177 -1.62 -20.12 -35.59
C SER A 177 -1.58 -20.42 -34.09
N ASN A 178 -2.33 -19.63 -33.32
CA ASN A 178 -2.51 -19.78 -31.87
C ASN A 178 -2.90 -21.21 -31.45
N GLU A 179 -3.61 -21.94 -32.33
CA GLU A 179 -4.03 -23.33 -32.06
C GLU A 179 -2.88 -24.33 -32.19
N GLU A 180 -1.94 -24.13 -33.11
CA GLU A 180 -0.80 -25.04 -33.31
C GLU A 180 0.08 -25.07 -32.06
N TRP A 181 0.38 -23.89 -31.50
CA TRP A 181 1.24 -23.76 -30.33
C TRP A 181 0.57 -24.29 -29.06
N LEU A 182 -0.74 -24.04 -28.91
CA LEU A 182 -1.49 -24.60 -27.79
C LEU A 182 -1.56 -26.13 -27.85
N ASN A 183 -1.73 -26.70 -29.05
CA ASN A 183 -1.72 -28.15 -29.24
C ASN A 183 -0.34 -28.75 -28.93
N GLU A 184 0.73 -28.11 -29.41
CA GLU A 184 2.11 -28.53 -29.14
C GLU A 184 2.42 -28.46 -27.63
N PHE A 185 2.06 -27.35 -26.98
CA PHE A 185 2.17 -27.21 -25.53
C PHE A 185 1.43 -28.32 -24.80
N ASN A 186 0.17 -28.58 -25.13
CA ASN A 186 -0.63 -29.61 -24.48
C ASN A 186 -0.03 -31.01 -24.66
N ALA A 187 0.63 -31.29 -25.78
CA ALA A 187 1.32 -32.55 -26.04
C ALA A 187 2.63 -32.69 -25.24
N LEU A 188 3.40 -31.60 -25.12
CA LEU A 188 4.66 -31.57 -24.37
C LEU A 188 4.44 -31.54 -22.86
N TRP A 189 3.39 -30.88 -22.38
CA TRP A 189 3.09 -30.71 -20.96
C TRP A 189 2.86 -32.04 -20.22
N GLU A 190 2.35 -33.05 -20.92
CA GLU A 190 2.17 -34.40 -20.36
C GLU A 190 3.48 -35.19 -20.27
N GLN A 191 4.54 -34.73 -20.97
CA GLN A 191 5.84 -35.41 -21.04
C GLN A 191 6.91 -34.72 -20.17
N LEU A 192 6.73 -33.42 -19.90
CA LEU A 192 7.50 -32.62 -18.93
C LEU A 192 7.17 -32.98 -17.48
#